data_AF-A0AAE4E7M8-F1
#
_entry.id   AF-A0AAE4E7M8-F1
#
_cell.length_a   1.000
_cell.length_b   1.000
_cell.length_c   1.000
_cell.angle_alpha   90.00
_cell.angle_beta   90.00
_cell.angle_gamma   90.00
#
_symmetry.space_group_name_H-M   'P 1'
#
loop_
_entity.id
_entity.type
_entity.pdbx_description
1 polymer ?
#
loop_
_entity_poly.entity_id
_entity_poly.type
_entity_poly.pdbx_seq_one_letter_code
_entity_poly.pdbx_strand_id
1 'polypeptide(L)'
;MKYLIDLTMLYEVDTGMIMINGEEESSIKLSNQAGRLLYELIINNGKTLDRDDLIKKVWEDHGFSGSSVSLNVAISEIRKAFRTLGCDPLLIKTIRGKGFSLAAHIEHHTVRPPVISTLSEESASEAFDTLAHKKDADPPKQIISLHRLFISLCTLLLIIVTGTAVLLLHQRDSYAESLKDSDMHLLGKVDRCTIYLIDKNMYQPRQHYFNHVKEVIASQHIDCQHQVADAYYSRFKKSQIENYFLAICYQQDSIDDYKNCISYRSLTGS
;
A
#
# COMPACT_ATOMS: atom_id res chain seq x y z
N MET A 1 -20.37 -10.18 -3.23
CA MET A 1 -20.27 -8.89 -3.97
C MET A 1 -18.82 -8.43 -4.00
N LYS A 2 -18.36 -7.80 -5.09
CA LYS A 2 -16.98 -7.27 -5.21
C LYS A 2 -16.97 -5.80 -5.63
N TYR A 3 -16.10 -5.00 -4.99
CA TYR A 3 -15.86 -3.58 -5.29
C TYR A 3 -14.43 -3.40 -5.76
N LEU A 4 -14.24 -2.63 -6.83
CA LEU A 4 -12.94 -2.19 -7.32
C LEU A 4 -12.66 -0.78 -6.75
N ILE A 5 -11.55 -0.64 -6.03
CA ILE A 5 -11.10 0.57 -5.36
C ILE A 5 -9.89 1.10 -6.13
N ASP A 6 -9.92 2.37 -6.53
CA ASP A 6 -8.88 3.09 -7.29
C ASP A 6 -8.35 2.30 -8.51
N LEU A 7 -9.23 1.55 -9.19
CA LEU A 7 -8.93 0.67 -10.33
C LEU A 7 -7.88 -0.43 -10.06
N THR A 8 -7.41 -0.56 -8.82
CA THR A 8 -6.18 -1.26 -8.44
C THR A 8 -6.41 -2.36 -7.41
N MET A 9 -7.38 -2.22 -6.50
CA MET A 9 -7.71 -3.25 -5.50
C MET A 9 -9.14 -3.77 -5.66
N LEU A 10 -9.31 -5.09 -5.69
CA LEU A 10 -10.61 -5.75 -5.54
C LEU A 10 -10.86 -6.09 -4.07
N TYR A 11 -11.97 -5.61 -3.51
CA TYR A 11 -12.48 -6.00 -2.21
C TYR A 11 -13.73 -6.88 -2.35
N GLU A 12 -13.69 -8.08 -1.77
CA GLU A 12 -14.80 -9.03 -1.75
C GLU A 12 -15.48 -9.03 -0.37
N VAL A 13 -16.77 -8.65 -0.35
CA VAL A 13 -17.51 -8.38 0.89
C VAL A 13 -17.70 -9.64 1.73
N ASP A 14 -18.15 -10.72 1.10
CA ASP A 14 -18.59 -11.95 1.79
C ASP A 14 -17.42 -12.69 2.46
N THR A 15 -16.24 -12.62 1.82
CA THR A 15 -15.01 -13.23 2.32
C THR A 15 -14.12 -12.24 3.08
N GLY A 16 -14.37 -10.93 3.00
CA GLY A 16 -13.49 -9.91 3.57
C GLY A 16 -12.07 -9.92 2.99
N MET A 17 -11.89 -10.44 1.78
CA MET A 17 -10.61 -10.47 1.08
C MET A 17 -10.39 -9.16 0.34
N ILE A 18 -9.17 -8.63 0.38
CA ILE A 18 -8.72 -7.53 -0.49
C ILE A 18 -7.50 -7.99 -1.29
N MET A 19 -7.51 -7.73 -2.60
CA MET A 19 -6.56 -8.29 -3.56
C MET A 19 -6.18 -7.24 -4.60
N ILE A 20 -5.03 -7.39 -5.27
CA ILE A 20 -4.74 -6.57 -6.47
C ILE A 20 -5.67 -6.99 -7.61
N ASN A 21 -6.19 -6.03 -8.36
CA ASN A 21 -7.06 -6.26 -9.49
C ASN A 21 -6.32 -7.05 -10.60
N GLY A 22 -6.76 -8.28 -10.86
CA GLY A 22 -6.09 -9.20 -11.79
C GLY A 22 -5.00 -10.10 -11.17
N GLU A 23 -4.73 -10.02 -9.86
CA GLU A 23 -3.73 -10.84 -9.16
C GLU A 23 -4.31 -11.45 -7.87
N GLU A 24 -5.01 -12.59 -7.98
CA GLU A 24 -5.63 -13.27 -6.81
C GLU A 24 -4.61 -13.87 -5.82
N GLU A 25 -3.38 -14.15 -6.27
CA GLU A 25 -2.27 -14.59 -5.40
C GLU A 25 -1.84 -13.50 -4.41
N SER A 26 -2.01 -12.22 -4.77
CA SER A 26 -1.73 -11.04 -3.95
C SER A 26 -2.93 -10.69 -3.06
N SER A 27 -3.45 -11.64 -2.30
CA SER A 27 -4.69 -11.49 -1.51
C SER A 27 -4.46 -11.47 0.01
N ILE A 28 -5.17 -10.57 0.69
CA ILE A 28 -5.12 -10.34 2.13
C ILE A 28 -6.51 -10.53 2.73
N LYS A 29 -6.63 -11.45 3.69
CA LYS A 29 -7.83 -11.62 4.52
C LYS A 29 -7.86 -10.55 5.61
N LEU A 30 -8.87 -9.69 5.60
CA LEU A 30 -9.16 -8.80 6.73
C LEU A 30 -9.88 -9.56 7.84
N SER A 31 -9.71 -9.10 9.09
CA SER A 31 -10.56 -9.46 10.22
C SER A 31 -12.02 -9.11 9.91
N ASN A 32 -12.96 -9.83 10.52
CA ASN A 32 -14.39 -9.62 10.24
C ASN A 32 -14.82 -8.17 10.54
N GLN A 33 -14.22 -7.54 11.56
CA GLN A 33 -14.46 -6.15 11.93
C GLN A 33 -13.84 -5.18 10.91
N ALA A 34 -12.59 -5.41 10.47
CA ALA A 34 -11.95 -4.58 9.45
C ALA A 34 -12.64 -4.70 8.07
N GLY A 35 -13.10 -5.89 7.69
CA GLY A 35 -13.90 -6.09 6.47
C GLY A 35 -15.22 -5.31 6.51
N ARG A 36 -16.03 -5.49 7.57
CA ARG A 36 -17.28 -4.73 7.77
C ARG A 36 -17.06 -3.21 7.76
N LEU A 37 -16.01 -2.75 8.43
CA LEU A 37 -15.66 -1.32 8.47
C LEU A 37 -15.25 -0.79 7.08
N LEU A 38 -14.48 -1.56 6.31
CA LEU A 38 -14.14 -1.21 4.93
C LEU A 38 -15.41 -1.16 4.05
N TYR A 39 -16.34 -2.11 4.20
CA TYR A 39 -17.62 -2.10 3.50
C TYR A 39 -18.45 -0.84 3.81
N GLU A 40 -18.63 -0.48 5.09
CA GLU A 40 -19.33 0.74 5.50
C GLU A 40 -18.68 2.02 4.95
N LEU A 41 -17.35 2.06 4.88
CA LEU A 41 -16.59 3.14 4.27
C LEU A 41 -16.75 3.22 2.75
N ILE A 42 -16.86 2.08 2.05
CA ILE A 42 -17.05 2.01 0.59
C ILE A 42 -18.46 2.47 0.21
N ILE A 43 -19.51 1.96 0.85
CA ILE A 43 -20.90 2.34 0.52
C ILE A 43 -21.22 3.80 0.88
N ASN A 44 -20.42 4.42 1.75
CA ASN A 44 -20.48 5.83 2.10
C ASN A 44 -19.28 6.65 1.60
N ASN A 45 -18.62 6.21 0.52
CA ASN A 45 -17.46 6.90 -0.05
C ASN A 45 -17.72 8.39 -0.28
N GLY A 46 -16.74 9.24 0.05
CA GLY A 46 -16.84 10.70 0.04
C GLY A 46 -17.54 11.32 1.25
N LYS A 47 -18.26 10.55 2.08
CA LYS A 47 -18.91 11.05 3.31
C LYS A 47 -18.00 10.87 4.52
N THR A 48 -18.11 11.78 5.50
CA THR A 48 -17.51 11.58 6.83
C THR A 48 -18.50 10.81 7.69
N LEU A 49 -18.08 9.64 8.17
CA LEU A 49 -18.81 8.82 9.13
C LEU A 49 -18.30 9.12 10.55
N ASP A 50 -19.22 9.22 11.51
CA ASP A 50 -18.89 9.45 12.91
C ASP A 50 -18.25 8.21 13.55
N ARG A 51 -17.45 8.40 14.62
CA ARG A 51 -16.84 7.29 15.35
C ARG A 51 -17.87 6.41 16.03
N ASP A 52 -18.89 7.00 16.63
CA ASP A 52 -19.85 6.27 17.45
C ASP A 52 -20.84 5.50 16.56
N ASP A 53 -21.24 6.08 15.42
CA ASP A 53 -22.00 5.38 14.36
C ASP A 53 -21.22 4.17 13.80
N LEU A 54 -19.91 4.33 13.54
CA LEU A 54 -19.06 3.25 13.05
C LEU A 54 -18.87 2.14 14.10
N ILE A 55 -18.70 2.51 15.37
CA ILE A 55 -18.61 1.57 16.49
C ILE A 55 -19.90 0.74 16.59
N LYS A 56 -21.05 1.41 16.57
CA LYS A 56 -22.36 0.76 16.64
C LYS A 56 -22.55 -0.24 15.50
N LYS A 57 -22.44 0.22 14.24
CA LYS A 57 -22.69 -0.61 13.06
C LYS A 57 -21.78 -1.84 12.95
N VAL A 58 -20.49 -1.68 13.23
CA VAL A 58 -19.49 -2.74 12.97
C VAL A 58 -19.35 -3.72 14.14
N TRP A 59 -19.62 -3.27 15.38
CA TRP A 59 -19.54 -4.09 16.60
C TRP A 59 -20.90 -4.35 17.24
N GLU A 60 -21.59 -3.30 17.69
CA GLU A 60 -22.75 -3.42 18.60
C GLU A 60 -23.97 -4.07 17.94
N ASP A 61 -24.31 -3.65 16.71
CA ASP A 61 -25.37 -4.23 15.89
C ASP A 61 -25.07 -5.70 15.51
N HIS A 62 -23.83 -6.15 15.70
CA HIS A 62 -23.38 -7.53 15.54
C HIS A 62 -23.15 -8.27 16.88
N GLY A 63 -23.56 -7.70 18.02
CA GLY A 63 -23.45 -8.33 19.34
C GLY A 63 -22.07 -8.27 20.00
N PHE A 64 -21.17 -7.40 19.53
CA PHE A 64 -19.84 -7.18 20.11
C PHE A 64 -19.75 -5.81 20.78
N SER A 65 -18.97 -5.69 21.86
CA SER A 65 -18.61 -4.38 22.42
C SER A 65 -17.53 -3.72 21.57
N GLY A 66 -17.85 -2.59 20.94
CA GLY A 66 -16.89 -1.77 20.22
C GLY A 66 -16.30 -0.65 21.09
N SER A 67 -15.23 -0.02 20.62
CA SER A 67 -14.62 1.13 21.28
C SER A 67 -13.84 2.00 20.30
N SER A 68 -13.51 3.22 20.71
CA SER A 68 -12.60 4.11 19.98
C SER A 68 -11.23 3.45 19.68
N VAL A 69 -10.77 2.53 20.54
CA VAL A 69 -9.53 1.77 20.34
C VAL A 69 -9.71 0.68 19.29
N SER A 70 -10.76 -0.14 19.38
CA SER A 70 -11.00 -1.21 18.39
C SER A 70 -11.27 -0.65 16.99
N LEU A 71 -11.96 0.49 16.90
CA LEU A 71 -12.13 1.23 15.64
C LEU A 71 -10.78 1.65 15.04
N ASN A 72 -9.88 2.21 15.86
CA ASN A 72 -8.54 2.60 15.39
C ASN A 72 -7.68 1.39 14.98
N VAL A 73 -7.82 0.25 15.64
CA VAL A 73 -7.14 -1.01 15.26
C VAL A 73 -7.63 -1.48 13.90
N ALA A 74 -8.95 -1.55 13.68
CA ALA A 74 -9.52 -1.96 12.39
C ALA A 74 -9.12 -0.99 11.24
N ILE A 75 -9.15 0.32 11.46
CA ILE A 75 -8.64 1.31 10.49
C ILE A 75 -7.15 1.08 10.20
N SER A 76 -6.34 0.75 11.21
CA SER A 76 -4.91 0.50 11.04
C SER A 76 -4.62 -0.78 10.26
N GLU A 77 -5.46 -1.80 10.45
CA GLU A 77 -5.44 -3.05 9.68
C GLU A 77 -5.75 -2.80 8.20
N ILE A 78 -6.86 -2.11 7.89
CA ILE A 78 -7.23 -1.77 6.50
C ILE A 78 -6.13 -0.94 5.84
N ARG A 79 -5.61 0.09 6.51
CA ARG A 79 -4.49 0.90 6.01
C ARG A 79 -3.19 0.11 5.84
N LYS A 80 -2.97 -0.95 6.62
CA LYS A 80 -1.84 -1.86 6.42
C LYS A 80 -2.05 -2.69 5.16
N ALA A 81 -3.24 -3.26 4.96
CA ALA A 81 -3.58 -4.01 3.75
C ALA A 81 -3.44 -3.13 2.49
N PHE A 82 -3.96 -1.90 2.49
CA PHE A 82 -3.80 -0.95 1.38
C PHE A 82 -2.32 -0.74 1.02
N ARG A 83 -1.46 -0.46 2.02
CA ARG A 83 -0.01 -0.31 1.81
C ARG A 83 0.64 -1.58 1.24
N THR A 84 0.28 -2.76 1.75
CA THR A 84 0.85 -4.03 1.28
C THR A 84 0.44 -4.33 -0.18
N LEU A 85 -0.74 -3.86 -0.62
CA LEU A 85 -1.21 -3.94 -2.00
C LEU A 85 -0.83 -2.72 -2.85
N GLY A 86 0.14 -1.91 -2.41
CA GLY A 86 0.68 -0.78 -3.17
C GLY A 86 -0.21 0.47 -3.26
N CYS A 87 -1.29 0.55 -2.47
CA CYS A 87 -2.25 1.65 -2.50
C CYS A 87 -2.09 2.61 -1.31
N ASP A 88 -2.55 3.85 -1.46
CA ASP A 88 -2.38 4.89 -0.46
C ASP A 88 -3.25 4.65 0.80
N PRO A 89 -2.68 4.47 2.00
CA PRO A 89 -3.45 4.37 3.25
C PRO A 89 -4.24 5.65 3.60
N LEU A 90 -3.93 6.79 2.98
CA LEU A 90 -4.63 8.06 3.18
C LEU A 90 -5.92 8.19 2.38
N LEU A 91 -6.25 7.21 1.52
CA LEU A 91 -7.60 7.07 0.94
C LEU A 91 -8.66 7.03 2.04
N ILE A 92 -8.36 6.38 3.18
CA ILE A 92 -9.14 6.52 4.41
C ILE A 92 -8.57 7.71 5.18
N LYS A 93 -9.29 8.84 5.17
CA LYS A 93 -8.93 10.09 5.86
C LYS A 93 -9.47 10.10 7.28
N THR A 94 -8.65 10.51 8.25
CA THR A 94 -9.08 10.75 9.64
C THR A 94 -9.56 12.20 9.77
N ILE A 95 -10.82 12.42 10.15
CA ILE A 95 -11.38 13.74 10.43
C ILE A 95 -11.36 13.96 11.94
N ARG A 96 -10.44 14.82 12.42
CA ARG A 96 -10.21 15.05 13.86
C ARG A 96 -11.49 15.48 14.56
N GLY A 97 -11.86 14.76 15.63
CA GLY A 97 -13.06 15.04 16.42
C GLY A 97 -14.39 14.70 15.76
N LYS A 98 -14.38 14.00 14.60
CA LYS A 98 -15.61 13.47 13.95
C LYS A 98 -15.51 11.98 13.66
N GLY A 99 -14.52 11.55 12.87
CA GLY A 99 -14.40 10.15 12.49
C GLY A 99 -13.57 9.91 11.24
N PHE A 100 -14.12 9.20 10.27
CA PHE A 100 -13.38 8.73 9.09
C PHE A 100 -14.16 8.94 7.80
N SER A 101 -13.45 9.10 6.69
CA SER A 101 -14.02 9.22 5.34
C SER A 101 -13.15 8.44 4.37
N LEU A 102 -13.75 7.61 3.52
CA LEU A 102 -13.07 7.10 2.33
C LEU A 102 -13.14 8.15 1.23
N ALA A 103 -12.07 8.32 0.47
CA ALA A 103 -11.99 9.18 -0.70
C ALA A 103 -11.20 8.45 -1.79
N ALA A 104 -11.87 7.50 -2.44
CA ALA A 104 -11.34 6.68 -3.54
C ALA A 104 -12.32 6.67 -4.73
N HIS A 105 -11.86 6.28 -5.91
CA HIS A 105 -12.71 5.90 -7.04
C HIS A 105 -13.25 4.48 -6.79
N ILE A 106 -14.57 4.29 -6.85
CA ILE A 106 -15.23 3.02 -6.53
C ILE A 106 -16.04 2.55 -7.73
N GLU A 107 -15.74 1.35 -8.22
CA GLU A 107 -16.53 0.68 -9.27
C GLU A 107 -17.12 -0.64 -8.75
N HIS A 108 -18.36 -0.94 -9.15
CA HIS A 108 -19.04 -2.17 -8.74
C HIS A 108 -18.65 -3.32 -9.68
N HIS A 109 -17.67 -4.13 -9.29
CA HIS A 109 -17.08 -5.14 -10.17
C HIS A 109 -17.87 -6.46 -10.16
N THR A 110 -19.17 -6.39 -10.41
CA THR A 110 -20.02 -7.46 -10.96
C THR A 110 -21.43 -6.97 -11.26
N VAL A 111 -21.88 -7.21 -12.51
CA VAL A 111 -23.24 -7.08 -13.09
C VAL A 111 -23.90 -5.68 -13.06
N ARG A 112 -24.61 -5.36 -14.15
CA ARG A 112 -25.22 -4.05 -14.48
C ARG A 112 -26.29 -3.58 -13.48
N PRO A 113 -26.54 -2.25 -13.40
CA PRO A 113 -27.49 -1.64 -12.47
C PRO A 113 -28.93 -1.61 -13.01
N PRO A 114 -29.90 -1.23 -12.17
CA PRO A 114 -30.94 -0.30 -12.55
C PRO A 114 -30.54 1.13 -12.17
N VAL A 115 -30.52 2.02 -13.17
CA VAL A 115 -30.58 3.47 -12.93
C VAL A 115 -31.97 3.80 -12.39
N ILE A 116 -32.05 4.48 -11.25
CA ILE A 116 -33.15 5.41 -10.99
C ILE A 116 -32.56 6.75 -10.57
N SER A 117 -32.68 7.70 -11.49
CA SER A 117 -32.47 9.12 -11.29
C SER A 117 -33.56 9.72 -10.39
N THR A 118 -33.19 10.67 -9.54
CA THR A 118 -34.04 11.84 -9.25
C THR A 118 -33.16 13.04 -8.94
N LEU A 119 -33.19 14.03 -9.84
CA LEU A 119 -32.99 15.41 -9.44
C LEU A 119 -34.32 15.94 -8.89
N SER A 120 -34.26 16.71 -7.81
CA SER A 120 -35.18 17.78 -7.46
C SER A 120 -34.46 18.60 -6.37
N GLU A 121 -33.98 19.80 -6.70
CA GLU A 121 -34.75 21.07 -6.69
C GLU A 121 -34.99 21.60 -5.27
N GLU A 122 -34.14 22.56 -4.91
CA GLU A 122 -34.50 23.90 -4.44
C GLU A 122 -35.80 24.09 -3.63
N SER A 123 -35.66 24.64 -2.42
CA SER A 123 -36.62 25.58 -1.82
C SER A 123 -35.93 26.44 -0.76
N ALA A 124 -36.15 27.76 -0.82
CA ALA A 124 -35.65 28.78 0.11
C ALA A 124 -36.76 29.23 1.09
N SER A 125 -36.60 30.41 1.72
CA SER A 125 -37.56 31.14 2.59
C SER A 125 -37.72 30.58 4.03
N GLU A 126 -37.84 31.37 5.12
CA GLU A 126 -37.48 32.78 5.41
C GLU A 126 -37.45 33.04 6.94
N ALA A 127 -36.97 34.24 7.28
CA ALA A 127 -37.10 35.01 8.54
C ALA A 127 -38.55 35.10 9.09
N PHE A 128 -38.89 35.61 10.28
CA PHE A 128 -38.25 36.53 11.25
C PHE A 128 -38.14 35.84 12.65
N ASP A 129 -37.97 36.44 13.84
CA ASP A 129 -38.12 37.84 14.30
C ASP A 129 -37.18 38.23 15.48
N THR A 130 -37.57 39.27 16.20
CA THR A 130 -36.81 40.22 17.03
C THR A 130 -37.22 40.13 18.51
N LEU A 131 -36.27 40.30 19.46
CA LEU A 131 -36.28 41.40 20.43
C LEU A 131 -35.08 41.38 21.40
N ALA A 132 -34.74 42.57 21.90
CA ALA A 132 -33.46 42.88 22.52
C ALA A 132 -33.46 42.88 24.05
N HIS A 133 -32.27 42.75 24.65
CA HIS A 133 -31.96 43.54 25.85
C HIS A 133 -30.50 43.99 25.90
N LYS A 134 -30.32 45.27 26.22
CA LYS A 134 -29.03 45.97 26.39
C LYS A 134 -28.60 45.95 27.85
N LYS A 135 -27.30 45.76 28.15
CA LYS A 135 -26.56 46.58 29.13
C LYS A 135 -25.04 46.37 29.10
N ASP A 136 -24.33 47.48 29.26
CA ASP A 136 -22.87 47.60 29.29
C ASP A 136 -22.27 47.21 30.65
N ALA A 137 -21.07 46.61 30.65
CA ALA A 137 -20.07 46.68 31.73
C ALA A 137 -18.68 46.21 31.25
N ASP A 138 -17.67 47.07 31.36
CA ASP A 138 -16.23 46.75 31.27
C ASP A 138 -15.62 47.01 32.66
N PRO A 139 -14.78 46.13 33.25
CA PRO A 139 -13.31 46.31 33.20
C PRO A 139 -12.50 44.98 33.37
N PRO A 140 -11.18 44.97 33.68
CA PRO A 140 -10.05 45.57 32.95
C PRO A 140 -8.86 44.59 32.69
N LYS A 141 -7.98 44.96 31.74
CA LYS A 141 -6.51 44.66 31.63
C LYS A 141 -5.93 43.33 32.19
N GLN A 142 -5.22 42.57 31.33
CA GLN A 142 -3.96 41.89 31.73
C GLN A 142 -3.01 41.55 30.56
N ILE A 143 -1.74 41.96 30.67
CA ILE A 143 -0.69 41.76 29.66
C ILE A 143 0.07 40.45 29.94
N ILE A 144 -0.50 39.29 29.60
CA ILE A 144 0.23 37.99 29.62
C ILE A 144 -0.24 37.07 28.48
N SER A 145 0.12 37.35 27.23
CA SER A 145 -0.14 36.44 26.09
C SER A 145 1.08 36.10 25.21
N LEU A 146 1.99 37.04 24.92
CA LEU A 146 3.07 36.79 23.95
C LEU A 146 4.07 35.69 24.36
N HIS A 147 4.59 35.69 25.60
CA HIS A 147 5.64 34.74 25.99
C HIS A 147 5.14 33.28 26.05
N ARG A 148 3.87 33.06 26.45
CA ARG A 148 3.24 31.72 26.42
C ARG A 148 2.94 31.27 24.99
N LEU A 149 2.51 32.18 24.10
CA LEU A 149 2.38 31.89 22.67
C LEU A 149 3.73 31.54 22.03
N PHE A 150 4.80 32.27 22.37
CA PHE A 150 6.14 32.01 21.83
C PHE A 150 6.69 30.65 22.28
N ILE A 151 6.59 30.30 23.57
CA ILE A 151 6.96 28.96 24.07
C ILE A 151 6.13 27.86 23.39
N SER A 152 4.82 28.07 23.23
CA SER A 152 3.94 27.13 22.52
C SER A 152 4.33 26.94 21.06
N LEU A 153 4.76 28.02 20.38
CA LEU A 153 5.20 27.97 18.99
C LEU A 153 6.57 27.26 18.84
N CYS A 154 7.52 27.55 19.73
CA CYS A 154 8.83 26.89 19.72
C CYS A 154 8.74 25.39 20.04
N THR A 155 7.88 25.00 20.99
CA THR A 155 7.63 23.59 21.30
C THR A 155 6.93 22.86 20.15
N LEU A 156 5.95 23.49 19.49
CA LEU A 156 5.33 22.96 18.28
C LEU A 156 6.35 22.78 17.13
N LEU A 157 7.22 23.75 16.89
CA LEU A 157 8.28 23.67 15.88
C LEU A 157 9.27 22.54 16.17
N LEU A 158 9.67 22.34 17.43
CA LEU A 158 10.53 21.21 17.82
C LEU A 158 9.86 19.85 17.58
N ILE A 159 8.55 19.73 17.85
CA ILE A 159 7.78 18.50 17.55
C ILE A 159 7.68 18.27 16.04
N ILE A 160 7.52 19.32 15.23
CA ILE A 160 7.50 19.21 13.77
C ILE A 160 8.88 18.77 13.25
N VAL A 161 9.97 19.41 13.68
CA VAL A 161 11.34 19.08 13.23
C VAL A 161 11.77 17.68 13.66
N THR A 162 11.43 17.25 14.86
CA THR A 162 11.70 15.86 15.30
C THR A 162 10.83 14.85 14.57
N GLY A 163 9.55 15.17 14.34
CA GLY A 163 8.64 14.34 13.55
C GLY A 163 9.07 14.17 12.09
N THR A 164 9.51 15.25 11.43
CA THR A 164 10.04 15.16 10.05
C THR A 164 11.36 14.43 9.99
N ALA A 165 12.27 14.61 10.97
CA ALA A 165 13.50 13.83 11.05
C ALA A 165 13.22 12.32 11.20
N VAL A 166 12.29 11.93 12.08
CA VAL A 166 11.87 10.52 12.24
C VAL A 166 11.22 9.99 10.97
N LEU A 167 10.35 10.76 10.30
CA LEU A 167 9.76 10.37 9.02
C LEU A 167 10.82 10.16 7.92
N LEU A 168 11.82 11.03 7.82
CA LEU A 168 12.91 10.90 6.85
C LEU A 168 13.80 9.67 7.14
N LEU A 169 14.03 9.34 8.42
CA LEU A 169 14.73 8.11 8.79
C LEU A 169 13.91 6.85 8.42
N HIS A 170 12.61 6.82 8.74
CA HIS A 170 11.72 5.74 8.33
C HIS A 170 11.57 5.60 6.80
N GLN A 171 11.55 6.72 6.07
CA GLN A 171 11.53 6.71 4.60
C GLN A 171 12.85 6.20 4.02
N ARG A 172 13.99 6.52 4.64
CA ARG A 172 15.30 6.01 4.25
C ARG A 172 15.38 4.48 4.39
N ASP A 173 14.85 3.91 5.48
CA ASP A 173 14.76 2.46 5.65
C ASP A 173 13.77 1.81 4.66
N SER A 174 12.74 2.55 4.21
CA SER A 174 11.74 2.07 3.25
C SER A 174 12.19 2.15 1.78
N TYR A 175 13.12 3.06 1.45
CA TYR A 175 13.68 3.20 0.10
C TYR A 175 14.98 2.40 -0.10
N ALA A 176 15.66 2.02 0.97
CA ALA A 176 16.83 1.16 0.92
C ALA A 176 16.43 -0.32 0.78
N GLU A 177 15.83 -0.68 -0.37
CA GLU A 177 15.82 -2.07 -0.85
C GLU A 177 17.24 -2.51 -1.25
N SER A 178 18.16 -2.55 -0.28
CA SER A 178 19.45 -3.18 -0.46
C SER A 178 19.22 -4.66 -0.71
N LEU A 179 19.58 -5.12 -1.90
CA LEU A 179 19.87 -6.53 -2.14
C LEU A 179 20.85 -6.99 -1.05
N LYS A 180 20.49 -8.05 -0.35
CA LYS A 180 21.37 -8.71 0.61
C LYS A 180 21.96 -9.95 -0.03
N ASP A 181 23.10 -10.37 0.47
CA ASP A 181 23.77 -11.61 0.05
C ASP A 181 22.86 -12.85 0.24
N SER A 182 21.94 -12.79 1.22
CA SER A 182 20.86 -13.77 1.43
C SER A 182 19.91 -13.96 0.24
N ASP A 183 19.82 -12.97 -0.65
CA ASP A 183 18.87 -12.93 -1.76
C ASP A 183 19.47 -13.60 -3.02
N MET A 184 20.71 -14.11 -2.92
CA MET A 184 21.35 -14.96 -3.92
C MET A 184 21.16 -16.44 -3.58
N HIS A 185 20.49 -17.17 -4.48
CA HIS A 185 20.24 -18.60 -4.33
C HIS A 185 20.95 -19.37 -5.44
N LEU A 186 22.02 -20.10 -5.10
CA LEU A 186 22.62 -21.07 -6.01
C LEU A 186 21.53 -22.03 -6.51
N LEU A 187 21.31 -22.10 -7.83
CA LEU A 187 20.37 -23.02 -8.48
C LEU A 187 21.04 -24.34 -8.88
N GLY A 188 22.27 -24.29 -9.40
CA GLY A 188 23.01 -25.49 -9.83
C GLY A 188 24.18 -25.16 -10.76
N LYS A 189 24.62 -26.14 -11.54
CA LYS A 189 25.65 -25.97 -12.58
C LYS A 189 25.19 -26.52 -13.92
N VAL A 190 25.63 -25.89 -15.00
CA VAL A 190 25.50 -26.35 -16.39
C VAL A 190 26.92 -26.35 -16.96
N ASP A 191 27.49 -27.53 -17.15
CA ASP A 191 28.91 -27.72 -17.46
C ASP A 191 29.82 -26.89 -16.52
N ARG A 192 30.51 -25.87 -17.03
CA ARG A 192 31.38 -24.97 -16.25
C ARG A 192 30.71 -23.68 -15.76
N CYS A 193 29.44 -23.45 -16.12
CA CYS A 193 28.65 -22.33 -15.62
C CYS A 193 28.01 -22.65 -14.27
N THR A 194 28.23 -21.82 -13.24
CA THR A 194 27.48 -21.86 -11.98
C THR A 194 26.29 -20.91 -12.06
N ILE A 195 25.08 -21.36 -11.73
CA ILE A 195 23.85 -20.57 -11.89
C ILE A 195 23.30 -20.15 -10.54
N TYR A 196 23.05 -18.86 -10.38
CA TYR A 196 22.44 -18.22 -9.22
C TYR A 196 21.13 -17.52 -9.62
N LEU A 197 20.15 -17.57 -8.73
CA LEU A 197 18.92 -16.78 -8.77
C LEU A 197 19.08 -15.58 -7.83
N ILE A 198 18.71 -14.39 -8.30
CA ILE A 198 18.57 -13.18 -7.50
C ILE A 198 17.07 -12.89 -7.39
N ASP A 199 16.45 -13.36 -6.30
CA ASP A 199 15.01 -13.26 -6.00
C ASP A 199 14.83 -13.35 -4.47
N LYS A 200 14.15 -12.38 -3.86
CA LYS A 200 13.96 -12.32 -2.39
C LYS A 200 13.04 -13.40 -1.84
N ASN A 201 12.09 -13.86 -2.65
CA ASN A 201 10.96 -14.68 -2.19
C ASN A 201 10.86 -16.04 -2.89
N MET A 202 11.57 -16.23 -4.02
CA MET A 202 11.72 -17.50 -4.73
C MET A 202 10.37 -18.23 -4.93
N TYR A 203 9.39 -17.52 -5.50
CA TYR A 203 7.99 -17.97 -5.60
C TYR A 203 7.80 -19.31 -6.32
N GLN A 204 8.72 -19.67 -7.22
CA GLN A 204 8.67 -20.94 -7.96
C GLN A 204 9.72 -21.94 -7.44
N PRO A 205 9.50 -23.26 -7.61
CA PRO A 205 10.51 -24.25 -7.25
C PRO A 205 11.85 -23.99 -7.96
N ARG A 206 12.97 -24.26 -7.27
CA ARG A 206 14.35 -24.16 -7.81
C ARG A 206 14.52 -24.70 -9.23
N GLN A 207 13.84 -25.81 -9.53
CA GLN A 207 13.88 -26.46 -10.83
C GLN A 207 13.25 -25.65 -11.97
N HIS A 208 12.21 -24.84 -11.68
CA HIS A 208 11.56 -23.96 -12.67
C HIS A 208 12.57 -22.93 -13.19
N TYR A 209 13.18 -22.16 -12.27
CA TYR A 209 14.21 -21.18 -12.63
C TYR A 209 15.42 -21.84 -13.31
N PHE A 210 15.91 -22.97 -12.80
CA PHE A 210 17.06 -23.68 -13.38
C PHE A 210 16.78 -24.21 -14.79
N ASN A 211 15.56 -24.68 -15.07
CA ASN A 211 15.15 -25.09 -16.41
C ASN A 211 15.12 -23.89 -17.37
N HIS A 212 14.50 -22.79 -16.97
CA HIS A 212 14.43 -21.59 -17.80
C HIS A 212 15.81 -20.97 -18.09
N VAL A 213 16.73 -20.93 -17.11
CA VAL A 213 18.11 -20.45 -17.38
C VAL A 213 18.84 -21.35 -18.39
N LYS A 214 18.62 -22.67 -18.39
CA LYS A 214 19.18 -23.56 -19.44
C LYS A 214 18.62 -23.25 -20.82
N GLU A 215 17.33 -22.91 -20.95
CA GLU A 215 16.72 -22.48 -22.21
C GLU A 215 17.33 -21.16 -22.71
N VAL A 216 17.59 -20.21 -21.81
CA VAL A 216 18.27 -18.95 -22.15
C VAL A 216 19.74 -19.19 -22.53
N ILE A 217 20.48 -20.04 -21.81
CA ILE A 217 21.86 -20.44 -22.15
C ILE A 217 21.93 -21.04 -23.56
N ALA A 218 21.02 -21.97 -23.88
CA ALA A 218 20.96 -22.61 -25.19
C ALA A 218 20.58 -21.63 -26.31
N SER A 219 19.53 -20.81 -26.11
CA SER A 219 19.06 -19.87 -27.15
C SER A 219 20.03 -18.71 -27.42
N GLN A 220 20.74 -18.23 -26.38
CA GLN A 220 21.77 -17.19 -26.51
C GLN A 220 23.14 -17.75 -26.88
N HIS A 221 23.27 -19.06 -27.08
CA HIS A 221 24.52 -19.74 -27.46
C HIS A 221 25.68 -19.45 -26.49
N ILE A 222 25.40 -19.43 -25.19
CA ILE A 222 26.39 -19.15 -24.13
C ILE A 222 27.31 -20.38 -23.95
N ASP A 223 28.63 -20.19 -24.13
CA ASP A 223 29.65 -21.24 -24.05
C ASP A 223 30.00 -21.60 -22.60
N CYS A 224 29.19 -22.47 -22.01
CA CYS A 224 29.45 -23.09 -20.70
C CYS A 224 30.39 -24.31 -20.77
N GLN A 225 30.83 -24.74 -21.95
CA GLN A 225 31.63 -25.96 -22.11
C GLN A 225 33.13 -25.69 -21.95
N HIS A 226 33.62 -24.60 -22.55
CA HIS A 226 35.04 -24.26 -22.53
C HIS A 226 35.39 -23.24 -21.44
N GLN A 227 34.51 -22.27 -21.20
CA GLN A 227 34.74 -21.13 -20.31
C GLN A 227 34.05 -21.34 -18.95
N VAL A 228 34.72 -20.93 -17.87
CA VAL A 228 34.14 -20.93 -16.51
C VAL A 228 33.43 -19.59 -16.30
N ALA A 229 32.18 -19.63 -15.84
CA ALA A 229 31.39 -18.42 -15.65
C ALA A 229 30.38 -18.57 -14.50
N ASP A 230 30.01 -17.45 -13.91
CA ASP A 230 28.87 -17.33 -13.00
C ASP A 230 27.71 -16.63 -13.70
N ALA A 231 26.52 -17.23 -13.58
CA ALA A 231 25.31 -16.84 -14.28
C ALA A 231 24.25 -16.39 -13.27
N TYR A 232 23.99 -15.08 -13.23
CA TYR A 232 23.06 -14.44 -12.31
C TYR A 232 21.74 -14.14 -13.03
N TYR A 233 20.72 -14.92 -12.71
CA TYR A 233 19.37 -14.75 -13.25
C TYR A 233 18.48 -13.98 -12.28
N SER A 234 17.70 -13.03 -12.78
CA SER A 234 16.63 -12.36 -12.03
C SER A 234 15.41 -12.14 -12.91
N ARG A 235 14.22 -12.26 -12.32
CA ARG A 235 12.93 -12.14 -13.00
C ARG A 235 12.08 -11.08 -12.31
N PHE A 236 11.66 -10.07 -13.06
CA PHE A 236 10.83 -8.97 -12.60
C PHE A 236 9.51 -9.00 -13.37
N LYS A 237 8.46 -9.52 -12.74
CA LYS A 237 7.09 -9.44 -13.25
C LYS A 237 6.40 -8.24 -12.62
N LYS A 238 5.78 -7.37 -13.44
CA LYS A 238 4.97 -6.24 -12.97
C LYS A 238 3.74 -6.10 -13.85
N SER A 239 2.57 -6.42 -13.31
CA SER A 239 1.31 -6.47 -14.06
C SER A 239 1.46 -7.35 -15.31
N GLN A 240 1.28 -6.81 -16.52
CA GLN A 240 1.38 -7.55 -17.79
C GLN A 240 2.79 -7.58 -18.40
N ILE A 241 3.76 -6.87 -17.82
CA ILE A 241 5.14 -6.87 -18.32
C ILE A 241 5.98 -7.81 -17.45
N GLU A 242 6.47 -8.87 -18.09
CA GLU A 242 7.48 -9.75 -17.55
C GLU A 242 8.84 -9.40 -18.15
N ASN A 243 9.82 -9.15 -17.29
CA ASN A 243 11.20 -8.93 -17.67
C ASN A 243 12.07 -10.01 -17.04
N TYR A 244 13.02 -10.56 -17.79
CA TYR A 244 14.12 -11.29 -17.19
C TYR A 244 15.46 -10.65 -17.55
N PHE A 245 16.41 -10.84 -16.64
CA PHE A 245 17.79 -10.43 -16.76
C PHE A 245 18.67 -11.64 -16.46
N LEU A 246 19.68 -11.88 -17.30
CA LEU A 246 20.70 -12.89 -17.08
C LEU A 246 22.06 -12.23 -17.31
N ALA A 247 22.85 -12.05 -16.25
CA ALA A 247 24.26 -11.69 -16.37
C ALA A 247 25.12 -12.96 -16.39
N ILE A 248 26.06 -13.05 -17.33
CA ILE A 248 27.09 -14.08 -17.40
C ILE A 248 28.44 -13.39 -17.18
N CYS A 249 29.12 -13.70 -16.08
CA CYS A 249 30.44 -13.18 -15.74
C CYS A 249 31.48 -14.29 -15.88
N TYR A 250 32.40 -14.14 -16.84
CA TYR A 250 33.46 -15.12 -17.11
C TYR A 250 34.62 -14.93 -16.13
N GLN A 251 35.00 -16.00 -15.45
CA GLN A 251 36.12 -16.00 -14.50
C GLN A 251 37.47 -15.99 -15.25
N GLN A 252 38.49 -15.36 -14.67
CA GLN A 252 39.85 -15.38 -15.21
C GLN A 252 40.76 -16.33 -14.45
N ASP A 253 41.33 -15.89 -13.32
CA ASP A 253 42.42 -16.59 -12.64
C ASP A 253 42.05 -17.05 -11.21
N SER A 254 41.02 -16.46 -10.56
CA SER A 254 40.52 -16.89 -9.26
C SER A 254 39.00 -16.84 -9.12
N ILE A 255 38.49 -17.46 -8.06
CA ILE A 255 37.11 -17.25 -7.60
C ILE A 255 36.91 -15.74 -7.37
N ASP A 256 35.79 -15.22 -7.84
CA ASP A 256 35.38 -13.81 -7.83
C ASP A 256 36.25 -12.82 -8.66
N ASP A 257 37.22 -13.30 -9.45
CA ASP A 257 37.95 -12.48 -10.43
C ASP A 257 37.35 -12.62 -11.84
N TYR A 258 36.59 -11.61 -12.26
CA TYR A 258 35.83 -11.62 -13.51
C TYR A 258 36.48 -10.79 -14.62
N LYS A 259 36.81 -11.44 -15.73
CA LYS A 259 37.38 -10.80 -16.92
C LYS A 259 36.37 -9.90 -17.63
N ASN A 260 35.15 -10.39 -17.80
CA ASN A 260 34.08 -9.70 -18.51
C ASN A 260 32.72 -10.24 -18.10
N CYS A 261 31.74 -9.35 -17.95
CA CYS A 261 30.34 -9.68 -17.74
C CYS A 261 29.50 -9.25 -18.94
N ILE A 262 28.64 -10.13 -19.44
CA ILE A 262 27.67 -9.86 -20.50
C ILE A 262 26.27 -9.96 -19.90
N SER A 263 25.37 -9.03 -20.23
CA SER A 263 23.98 -9.08 -19.79
C SER A 263 23.03 -9.33 -20.95
N TYR A 264 22.10 -10.25 -20.73
CA TYR A 264 21.00 -10.57 -21.61
C TYR A 264 19.71 -10.13 -20.93
N ARG A 265 18.85 -9.41 -21.67
CA ARG A 265 17.56 -8.91 -21.18
C ARG A 265 16.48 -9.25 -22.20
N SER A 266 15.34 -9.71 -21.70
CA SER A 266 14.10 -9.75 -22.49
C SER A 266 13.01 -8.96 -21.79
N LEU A 267 12.13 -8.35 -22.59
CA LEU A 267 10.83 -7.84 -22.15
C LEU A 267 9.76 -8.63 -22.91
N THR A 268 8.86 -9.27 -22.17
CA THR A 268 7.69 -9.98 -22.71
C THR A 268 6.44 -9.46 -22.03
N GLY A 269 5.59 -8.78 -22.78
CA GLY A 269 4.37 -8.15 -22.29
C GLY A 269 3.72 -7.29 -23.38
N SER A 270 2.40 -7.10 -23.27
CA SER A 270 1.60 -6.22 -24.13
C SER A 270 1.18 -4.96 -23.37
#